data_AF-A0A2H9LHI0-F1
#
_entry.id   AF-A0A2H9LHI0-F1
#
_cell.length_a   1.000
_cell.length_b   1.000
_cell.length_c   1.000
_cell.angle_alpha   90.00
_cell.angle_beta   90.00
_cell.angle_gamma   90.00
#
_symmetry.space_group_name_H-M   'P 1'
#
loop_
_entity.id
_entity.type
_entity.pdbx_description
1 polymer ?
#
loop_
_entity_poly.entity_id
_entity_poly.type
_entity_poly.pdbx_seq_one_letter_code
_entity_poly.pdbx_strand_id
1 'polypeptide(L)'
;MEDTYLKLGIVIVAVAVMTLLIAFAFNALNSQTEPEKEMQSFSGSARQLDYKISHLCQLCAGEADRECFLLNAEITEGNISNSGNAEFANFGILLLGKYSLKIESSSSKCVIRRME
;
A
#
# COMPACT_ATOMS: atom_id res chain seq x y z
N MET A 1 -17.26 57.17 -13.57
CA MET A 1 -16.10 56.43 -13.05
C MET A 1 -16.49 55.15 -12.30
N GLU A 2 -17.75 54.95 -11.90
CA GLU A 2 -18.20 53.75 -11.16
C GLU A 2 -18.15 52.44 -11.99
N ASP A 3 -18.45 52.51 -13.29
CA ASP A 3 -18.49 51.35 -14.19
C ASP A 3 -17.11 50.65 -14.35
N THR A 4 -16.03 51.44 -14.26
CA THR A 4 -14.65 50.94 -14.40
C THR A 4 -14.20 50.18 -13.15
N TYR A 5 -14.58 50.63 -11.96
CA TYR A 5 -14.29 49.93 -10.69
C TYR A 5 -15.07 48.63 -10.56
N LEU A 6 -16.32 48.60 -11.04
CA LEU A 6 -17.17 47.41 -10.98
C LEU A 6 -16.63 46.31 -11.91
N LYS A 7 -16.17 46.66 -13.11
CA LYS A 7 -15.48 45.73 -14.02
C LYS A 7 -14.16 45.21 -13.47
N LEU A 8 -13.33 46.08 -12.88
CA LEU A 8 -12.08 45.68 -12.23
C LEU A 8 -12.31 44.76 -11.02
N GLY A 9 -13.33 45.04 -10.21
CA GLY A 9 -13.71 44.19 -9.08
C GLY A 9 -14.14 42.78 -9.50
N ILE A 10 -14.95 42.67 -10.57
CA ILE A 10 -15.38 41.37 -11.11
C ILE A 10 -14.18 40.55 -11.61
N VAL A 11 -13.21 41.18 -12.28
CA VAL A 11 -12.01 40.49 -12.78
C VAL A 11 -11.16 39.95 -11.62
N ILE A 12 -10.98 40.73 -10.55
CA ILE A 12 -10.20 40.29 -9.37
C ILE A 12 -10.87 39.09 -8.70
N VAL A 13 -12.20 39.12 -8.54
CA VAL A 13 -12.95 38.00 -7.97
C VAL A 13 -12.85 36.75 -8.84
N ALA A 14 -12.96 36.90 -10.16
CA ALA A 14 -12.84 35.77 -11.09
C ALA A 14 -11.45 35.11 -11.02
N VAL A 15 -10.39 35.90 -10.93
CA VAL A 15 -9.02 35.39 -10.77
C VAL A 15 -8.86 34.66 -9.43
N ALA A 16 -9.37 35.24 -8.33
CA ALA A 16 -9.30 34.62 -7.01
C ALA A 16 -10.02 33.25 -6.98
N VAL A 17 -11.21 33.15 -7.58
CA VAL A 17 -11.97 31.90 -7.69
C VAL A 17 -11.20 30.86 -8.52
N MET A 18 -10.62 31.26 -9.64
CA MET A 18 -9.79 30.36 -10.47
C MET A 18 -8.57 29.83 -9.70
N THR A 19 -7.87 30.70 -8.96
CA THR A 19 -6.72 30.26 -8.16
C THR A 19 -7.10 29.29 -7.04
N LEU A 20 -8.27 29.49 -6.42
CA LEU A 20 -8.81 28.57 -5.41
C LEU A 20 -9.12 27.21 -6.03
N LEU A 21 -9.80 27.16 -7.17
CA LEU A 21 -10.13 25.90 -7.85
C LEU A 21 -8.89 25.11 -8.24
N ILE A 22 -7.84 25.79 -8.71
CA ILE A 22 -6.56 25.17 -9.03
C ILE A 22 -5.89 24.60 -7.77
N ALA A 23 -5.85 25.36 -6.67
CA ALA A 23 -5.29 24.87 -5.41
C ALA A 23 -6.08 23.67 -4.85
N PHE A 24 -7.41 23.68 -4.96
CA PHE A 24 -8.25 22.54 -4.58
C PHE A 24 -7.99 21.32 -5.47
N ALA A 25 -7.83 21.48 -6.78
CA ALA A 25 -7.50 20.38 -7.69
C ALA A 25 -6.12 19.77 -7.36
N PHE A 26 -5.11 20.61 -7.10
CA PHE A 26 -3.79 20.13 -6.69
C PHE A 26 -3.82 19.45 -5.32
N ASN A 27 -4.56 19.99 -4.35
CA ASN A 27 -4.73 19.34 -3.05
C ASN A 27 -5.53 18.04 -3.17
N ALA A 28 -6.54 17.94 -4.04
CA ALA A 28 -7.30 16.71 -4.25
C ALA A 28 -6.47 15.63 -4.96
N LEU A 29 -5.58 16.02 -5.86
CA LEU A 29 -4.61 15.11 -6.49
C LEU A 29 -3.57 14.62 -5.46
N ASN A 30 -3.07 15.52 -4.61
CA ASN A 30 -2.12 15.16 -3.55
C ASN A 30 -2.77 14.44 -2.36
N SER A 31 -4.08 14.62 -2.14
CA SER A 31 -4.85 13.92 -1.10
C SER A 31 -5.36 12.56 -1.55
N GLN A 32 -4.98 12.08 -2.73
CA GLN A 32 -4.90 10.63 -3.00
C GLN A 32 -3.71 10.07 -2.21
N THR A 33 -3.83 10.26 -0.90
CA THR A 33 -2.92 9.80 0.14
C THR A 33 -3.15 8.30 0.24
N GLU A 34 -2.14 7.59 -0.22
CA GLU A 34 -1.95 6.15 -0.16
C GLU A 34 -2.98 5.34 -0.96
N PRO A 35 -2.55 4.44 -1.86
CA PRO A 35 -3.44 3.40 -2.32
C PRO A 35 -3.97 2.72 -1.06
N GLU A 36 -5.29 2.76 -0.86
CA GLU A 36 -5.96 1.96 0.14
C GLU A 36 -5.40 0.55 -0.02
N LYS A 37 -4.51 0.16 0.89
CA LYS A 37 -3.86 -1.14 0.85
C LYS A 37 -4.95 -2.14 1.16
N GLU A 38 -5.69 -2.54 0.13
CA GLU A 38 -6.74 -3.52 0.26
C GLU A 38 -6.14 -4.72 0.95
N MET A 39 -6.66 -4.98 2.15
CA MET A 39 -6.17 -6.03 3.01
C MET A 39 -6.51 -7.35 2.34
N GLN A 40 -5.53 -7.94 1.66
CA GLN A 40 -5.77 -9.14 0.87
C GLN A 40 -6.02 -10.30 1.83
N SER A 41 -7.07 -11.08 1.59
CA SER A 41 -7.30 -12.33 2.32
C SER A 41 -6.72 -13.51 1.55
N PHE A 42 -6.25 -14.52 2.28
CA PHE A 42 -5.79 -15.79 1.75
C PHE A 42 -6.19 -16.90 2.71
N SER A 43 -6.68 -18.02 2.17
CA SER A 43 -6.94 -19.23 2.92
C SER A 43 -6.43 -20.42 2.12
N GLY A 44 -5.64 -21.29 2.75
CA GLY A 44 -5.05 -22.45 2.07
C GLY A 44 -3.90 -23.09 2.84
N SER A 45 -3.11 -23.90 2.16
CA SER A 45 -1.92 -24.54 2.76
C SER A 45 -0.77 -23.55 2.93
N ALA A 46 0.17 -23.86 3.83
CA ALA A 46 1.38 -23.07 4.01
C ALA A 46 2.21 -22.94 2.70
N ARG A 47 2.14 -23.94 1.81
CA ARG A 47 2.84 -23.93 0.51
C ARG A 47 2.25 -22.89 -0.44
N GLN A 48 0.92 -22.81 -0.48
CA GLN A 48 0.24 -21.84 -1.32
C GLN A 48 0.46 -20.41 -0.79
N LEU A 49 0.56 -20.26 0.53
CA LEU A 49 0.94 -19.00 1.16
C LEU A 49 2.38 -18.58 0.78
N ASP A 50 3.33 -19.51 0.79
CA ASP A 50 4.73 -19.29 0.36
C ASP A 50 4.82 -18.78 -1.08
N TYR A 51 4.10 -19.44 -2.01
CA TYR A 51 4.01 -18.97 -3.40
C TYR A 51 3.38 -17.59 -3.51
N LYS A 52 2.29 -17.32 -2.76
CA LYS A 52 1.60 -16.04 -2.78
C LYS A 52 2.51 -14.92 -2.26
N ILE A 53 3.19 -15.14 -1.14
CA ILE A 53 4.12 -14.16 -0.56
C ILE A 53 5.30 -13.91 -1.51
N SER A 54 5.88 -14.97 -2.11
CA SER A 54 6.97 -14.82 -3.08
C SER A 54 6.55 -13.95 -4.27
N HIS A 55 5.35 -14.16 -4.80
CA HIS A 55 4.77 -13.34 -5.85
C HIS A 55 4.55 -11.89 -5.41
N LEU A 56 3.98 -11.67 -4.20
CA LEU A 56 3.79 -10.32 -3.65
C LEU A 56 5.12 -9.60 -3.39
N CYS A 57 6.16 -10.33 -2.98
CA CYS A 57 7.50 -9.79 -2.79
C CYS A 57 8.13 -9.33 -4.11
N GLN A 58 7.98 -10.09 -5.20
CA GLN A 58 8.44 -9.67 -6.53
C GLN A 58 7.75 -8.39 -6.99
N LEU A 59 6.45 -8.24 -6.70
CA LEU A 59 5.71 -7.01 -6.99
C LEU A 59 6.09 -5.83 -6.08
N CYS A 60 6.54 -6.13 -4.87
CA CYS A 60 6.91 -5.14 -3.87
C CYS A 60 8.34 -4.63 -4.04
N ALA A 61 9.24 -5.44 -4.60
CA ALA A 61 10.63 -5.08 -4.83
C ALA A 61 10.74 -3.78 -5.66
N GLY A 62 11.32 -2.73 -5.07
CA GLY A 62 11.51 -1.43 -5.68
C GLY A 62 12.63 -0.65 -4.99
N GLU A 63 12.97 0.52 -5.54
CA GLU A 63 14.09 1.33 -5.04
C GLU A 63 13.76 2.11 -3.75
N ALA A 64 12.48 2.35 -3.47
CA ALA A 64 12.05 3.14 -2.33
C ALA A 64 11.54 2.25 -1.20
N ASP A 65 11.94 2.60 0.03
CA ASP A 65 11.37 2.04 1.24
C ASP A 65 9.89 2.35 1.27
N ARG A 66 9.07 1.32 1.11
CA ARG A 66 7.62 1.48 1.07
C ARG A 66 6.93 0.25 1.57
N GLU A 67 5.82 0.53 2.19
CA GLU A 67 4.92 -0.45 2.70
C GLU A 67 4.06 -0.91 1.50
N CYS A 68 4.10 -2.19 1.09
CA CYS A 68 3.48 -2.63 -0.17
C CYS A 68 2.11 -3.29 0.03
N PHE A 69 2.05 -4.37 0.81
CA PHE A 69 0.84 -5.20 0.93
C PHE A 69 0.55 -5.55 2.39
N LEU A 70 -0.73 -5.73 2.70
CA LEU A 70 -1.22 -6.33 3.92
C LEU A 70 -1.96 -7.61 3.56
N LEU A 71 -1.63 -8.72 4.22
CA LEU A 71 -2.15 -10.05 3.91
C LEU A 71 -2.66 -10.72 5.18
N ASN A 72 -3.96 -11.00 5.21
CA ASN A 72 -4.57 -11.88 6.21
C ASN A 72 -4.54 -13.31 5.65
N ALA A 73 -3.69 -14.15 6.21
CA ALA A 73 -3.52 -15.53 5.80
C ALA A 73 -4.11 -16.49 6.84
N GLU A 74 -5.00 -17.39 6.42
CA GLU A 74 -5.49 -18.50 7.21
C GLU A 74 -4.91 -19.81 6.67
N ILE A 75 -4.07 -20.45 7.47
CA ILE A 75 -3.49 -21.75 7.14
C ILE A 75 -4.43 -22.83 7.65
N THR A 76 -5.06 -23.54 6.72
CA THR A 76 -6.08 -24.56 6.99
C THR A 76 -5.56 -25.99 6.86
N GLU A 77 -4.38 -26.19 6.26
CA GLU A 77 -3.80 -27.51 6.02
C GLU A 77 -2.27 -27.55 6.25
N GLY A 78 -1.83 -28.46 7.15
CA GLY A 78 -0.54 -29.16 7.14
C GLY A 78 0.77 -28.35 7.31
N ASN A 79 1.54 -28.69 8.36
CA ASN A 79 2.93 -28.28 8.56
C ASN A 79 3.82 -28.69 7.39
N ILE A 80 4.59 -27.75 6.85
CA ILE A 80 5.68 -28.05 5.92
C ILE A 80 6.97 -27.91 6.71
N SER A 81 7.75 -29.00 6.82
CA SER A 81 9.15 -28.91 7.19
C SER A 81 9.87 -28.17 6.06
N ASN A 82 10.23 -26.91 6.32
CA ASN A 82 10.78 -26.02 5.33
C ASN A 82 12.14 -26.56 4.81
N SER A 83 12.19 -26.93 3.54
CA SER A 83 13.40 -27.33 2.83
C SER A 83 13.55 -26.42 1.61
N GLY A 84 14.22 -25.28 1.77
CA GLY A 84 14.94 -24.71 0.63
C GLY A 84 15.04 -23.19 0.52
N ASN A 85 14.14 -22.39 1.10
CA ASN A 85 14.17 -20.94 0.89
C ASN A 85 14.48 -20.17 2.19
N ALA A 86 15.70 -19.64 2.27
CA ALA A 86 16.25 -18.94 3.44
C ALA A 86 15.42 -17.72 3.88
N GLU A 87 14.59 -17.15 3.00
CA GLU A 87 13.72 -16.01 3.32
C GLU A 87 12.51 -16.40 4.18
N PHE A 88 12.09 -17.66 4.14
CA PHE A 88 11.02 -18.21 5.00
C PHE A 88 11.54 -18.89 6.27
N ALA A 89 12.86 -19.04 6.43
CA ALA A 89 13.44 -19.61 7.64
C ALA A 89 13.16 -18.75 8.89
N ASN A 90 12.95 -17.44 8.71
CA ASN A 90 12.56 -16.52 9.79
C ASN A 90 11.06 -16.57 10.16
N PHE A 91 10.23 -17.26 9.36
CA PHE A 91 8.82 -17.50 9.70
C PHE A 91 8.60 -18.77 10.54
N GLY A 92 9.68 -19.33 11.10
CA GLY A 92 9.68 -20.26 12.23
C GLY A 92 8.40 -21.06 12.38
N ILE A 93 8.14 -21.96 11.43
CA ILE A 93 6.96 -22.84 11.39
C ILE A 93 5.65 -22.04 11.22
N LEU A 94 5.18 -21.96 9.97
CA LEU A 94 3.80 -21.58 9.66
C LEU A 94 2.85 -22.69 10.13
N LEU A 95 2.46 -22.63 11.41
CA LEU A 95 1.47 -23.52 12.02
C LEU A 95 0.07 -23.21 11.49
N LEU A 96 -0.87 -24.15 11.62
CA LEU A 96 -2.30 -23.90 11.39
C LEU A 96 -2.77 -22.68 12.19
N GLY A 97 -3.54 -21.79 11.55
CA GLY A 97 -4.06 -20.59 12.20
C GLY A 97 -4.16 -19.36 11.29
N LYS A 98 -4.58 -18.25 11.88
CA LYS A 98 -4.73 -16.96 11.20
C LYS A 98 -3.54 -16.07 11.50
N TYR A 99 -3.01 -15.43 10.47
CA TYR A 99 -1.86 -14.54 10.54
C TYR A 99 -2.13 -13.27 9.76
N SER A 100 -1.74 -12.15 10.34
CA SER A 100 -1.71 -10.85 9.67
C SER A 100 -0.26 -10.57 9.29
N LEU A 101 0.01 -10.47 7.99
CA LEU A 101 1.36 -10.28 7.45
C LEU A 101 1.44 -8.93 6.74
N LYS A 102 2.50 -8.19 7.03
CA LYS A 102 2.87 -6.95 6.35
C LYS A 102 4.05 -7.24 5.44
N ILE A 103 3.93 -6.87 4.17
CA ILE A 103 4.98 -7.00 3.17
C ILE A 103 5.44 -5.59 2.79
N GLU A 104 6.72 -5.32 2.99
CA GLU A 104 7.34 -4.02 2.75
C GLU A 104 8.62 -4.18 1.90
N SER A 105 8.94 -3.15 1.13
CA SER A 105 10.26 -3.00 0.52
C SER A 105 11.10 -2.18 1.48
N SER A 106 12.25 -2.72 1.89
CA SER A 106 13.24 -2.01 2.69
C SER A 106 14.63 -2.27 2.12
N SER A 107 15.35 -1.21 1.76
CA SER A 107 16.67 -1.27 1.13
C SER A 107 16.70 -2.19 -0.10
N SER A 108 15.68 -2.06 -0.96
CA SER A 108 15.48 -2.89 -2.16
C SER A 108 15.30 -4.39 -1.91
N LYS A 109 15.04 -4.80 -0.67
CA LYS A 109 14.72 -6.17 -0.29
C LYS A 109 13.25 -6.26 0.13
N CYS A 110 12.63 -7.42 -0.11
CA CYS A 110 11.33 -7.70 0.45
C CYS A 110 11.49 -8.12 1.92
N VAL A 111 10.78 -7.45 2.81
CA VAL A 111 10.71 -7.79 4.23
C VAL A 111 9.27 -8.14 4.55
N ILE A 112 9.08 -9.26 5.25
CA ILE A 112 7.77 -9.75 5.67
C ILE A 112 7.74 -9.69 7.19
N ARG A 113 6.78 -8.96 7.76
CA ARG A 113 6.58 -8.82 9.22
C ARG A 113 5.24 -9.40 9.63
N ARG A 114 5.19 -10.05 10.79
CA ARG A 114 3.93 -10.40 11.44
C ARG A 114 3.37 -9.16 12.13
N MET A 115 2.08 -8.90 11.94
CA MET A 115 1.33 -7.92 12.73
C MET A 115 0.74 -8.69 13.92
N GLU A 116 1.20 -8.37 15.12
CA GLU A 116 0.67 -8.91 16.39
C GLU A 116 -0.73 -8.36 16.70
#